data_AF-A0A388SHQ4-F1
#
_entry.id   AF-A0A388SHQ4-F1
#
_cell.length_a   1.000
_cell.length_b   1.000
_cell.length_c   1.000
_cell.angle_alpha   90.00
_cell.angle_beta   90.00
_cell.angle_gamma   90.00
#
_symmetry.space_group_name_H-M   'P 1'
#
loop_
_entity.id
_entity.type
_entity.pdbx_description
1 polymer ?
#
loop_
_entity_poly.entity_id
_entity_poly.type
_entity_poly.pdbx_seq_one_letter_code
_entity_poly.pdbx_strand_id
1 'polypeptide(L)'
;MVVSDIVPTETSDFWKEPGFDVKSCKTEIYRLPALIYERPGSIVNSGRMLQWREQAVPPLGQAKWDLEMMSEIFTRVQDLYRKEGGKCPEAVTKVNWDYKVDGKWSMERVARALNGYNTVTGKFLKTYGDLQADGTSACGCWIYVGYWNNDDAPLDHTKQPVYRRYRGSLWSRRVPELGLVWPANRRILYNRRARHEGPALEPEA
;
A
#
# COMPACT_ATOMS: atom_id res chain seq x y z
N MET A 1 13.47 12.76 17.08
CA MET A 1 13.09 11.37 16.73
C MET A 1 11.57 11.28 16.72
N VAL A 2 11.00 10.63 15.70
CA VAL A 2 9.56 10.36 15.62
C VAL A 2 9.39 8.86 15.55
N VAL A 3 8.61 8.28 16.46
CA VAL A 3 8.33 6.84 16.51
C VAL A 3 6.84 6.64 16.36
N SER A 4 6.46 5.78 15.41
CA SER A 4 5.08 5.34 15.25
C SER A 4 5.02 3.84 15.50
N ASP A 5 4.30 3.45 16.55
CA ASP A 5 4.20 2.06 16.98
C ASP A 5 2.90 1.82 17.76
N ILE A 6 2.51 0.56 17.88
CA ILE A 6 1.33 0.12 18.65
C ILE A 6 1.63 0.04 20.15
N VAL A 7 2.90 -0.09 20.53
CA VAL A 7 3.36 -0.17 21.92
C VAL A 7 4.63 0.67 22.13
N PRO A 8 4.98 1.02 23.38
CA PRO A 8 6.33 1.48 23.69
C PRO A 8 7.35 0.43 23.25
N THR A 9 8.43 0.88 22.61
CA THR A 9 9.54 0.01 22.18
C THR A 9 10.85 0.50 22.77
N GLU A 10 11.87 -0.36 22.79
CA GLU A 10 13.23 -0.02 23.21
C GLU A 10 13.76 1.17 22.41
N THR A 11 13.34 1.31 21.14
CA THR A 11 13.68 2.48 20.32
C THR A 11 12.98 3.75 20.80
N SER A 12 11.68 3.70 21.15
CA SER A 12 10.98 4.89 21.67
C SER A 12 11.46 5.32 23.05
N ASP A 13 11.92 4.36 23.83
CA ASP A 13 12.20 4.50 25.25
C ASP A 13 13.70 4.32 25.58
N PHE A 14 14.60 4.40 24.58
CA PHE A 14 16.05 4.20 24.77
C PHE A 14 16.66 5.08 25.87
N TRP A 15 16.07 6.25 26.12
CA TRP A 15 16.50 7.20 27.15
C TRP A 15 16.18 6.73 28.59
N LYS A 16 15.39 5.66 28.74
CA LYS A 16 15.06 5.03 30.02
C LYS A 16 15.97 3.87 30.39
N GLU A 17 16.90 3.50 29.50
CA GLU A 17 17.80 2.36 29.73
C GLU A 17 18.68 2.58 30.97
N PRO A 18 18.98 1.52 31.77
CA PRO A 18 19.86 1.63 32.91
C PRO A 18 21.24 2.21 32.53
N GLY A 19 21.68 3.24 33.25
CA GLY A 19 22.95 3.91 33.00
C GLY A 19 22.90 5.00 31.92
N PHE A 20 21.74 5.27 31.33
CA PHE A 20 21.58 6.36 30.37
C PHE A 20 21.54 7.73 31.08
N ASP A 21 22.44 8.64 30.70
CA ASP A 21 22.42 10.02 31.22
C ASP A 21 21.41 10.88 30.45
N VAL A 22 20.19 10.96 31.00
CA VAL A 22 19.10 11.75 30.42
C VAL A 22 19.46 13.24 30.28
N LYS A 23 20.31 13.79 31.17
CA LYS A 23 20.64 15.22 31.15
C LYS A 23 21.51 15.62 29.96
N SER A 24 22.32 14.70 29.43
CA SER A 24 23.12 14.94 28.22
C SER A 24 22.37 14.66 26.92
N CYS A 25 21.19 14.02 26.98
CA CYS A 25 20.39 13.72 25.80
C CYS A 25 19.64 14.97 25.28
N LYS A 26 19.93 15.37 24.05
CA LYS A 26 19.28 16.49 23.36
C LYS A 26 18.20 16.04 22.36
N THR A 27 17.88 14.75 22.34
CA THR A 27 16.91 14.19 21.38
C THR A 27 15.50 14.52 21.84
N GLU A 28 14.77 15.30 21.04
CA GLU A 28 13.33 15.45 21.19
C GLU A 28 12.62 14.22 20.61
N ILE A 29 11.64 13.67 21.33
CA ILE A 29 10.98 12.41 20.96
C ILE A 29 9.48 12.61 20.87
N TYR A 30 8.92 12.34 19.70
CA TYR A 30 7.48 12.28 19.46
C TYR A 30 7.05 10.83 19.28
N ARG A 31 6.13 10.34 20.13
CA ARG A 31 5.57 8.99 20.03
C ARG A 31 4.14 9.06 19.53
N LEU A 32 3.90 8.51 18.33
CA LEU A 32 2.62 8.55 17.63
C LEU A 32 1.96 7.16 17.67
N PRO A 33 0.78 7.01 18.31
CA PRO A 33 0.14 5.70 18.44
C PRO A 33 -0.39 5.18 17.09
N ALA A 34 0.12 4.03 16.65
CA ALA A 34 -0.26 3.35 15.41
C ALA A 34 -1.36 2.30 15.63
N LEU A 35 -1.74 1.60 14.55
CA LEU A 35 -2.86 0.64 14.52
C LEU A 35 -2.45 -0.70 13.92
N ILE A 36 -3.17 -1.76 14.29
CA ILE A 36 -2.97 -3.13 13.80
C ILE A 36 -4.17 -3.65 13.01
N TYR A 37 -5.33 -3.87 13.66
CA TYR A 37 -6.55 -4.46 13.10
C TYR A 37 -7.60 -3.41 12.73
N GLU A 38 -7.35 -2.16 13.11
CA GLU A 38 -8.30 -1.05 13.08
C GLU A 38 -8.30 -0.29 11.74
N ARG A 39 -7.68 -0.86 10.71
CA ARG A 39 -7.58 -0.26 9.38
C ARG A 39 -7.77 -1.28 8.25
N PRO A 40 -8.52 -0.93 7.20
CA PRO A 40 -8.55 -1.69 5.97
C PRO A 40 -7.27 -1.47 5.16
N GLY A 41 -7.09 -2.27 4.12
CA GLY A 41 -6.02 -2.08 3.13
C GLY A 41 -5.50 -3.40 2.59
N SER A 42 -4.51 -3.33 1.70
CA SER A 42 -3.90 -4.51 1.10
C SER A 42 -2.57 -4.88 1.78
N ILE A 43 -2.38 -6.16 2.04
CA ILE A 43 -1.09 -6.75 2.42
C ILE A 43 -0.65 -7.75 1.34
N VAL A 44 0.65 -7.94 1.20
CA VAL A 44 1.24 -8.86 0.23
C VAL A 44 2.02 -9.94 0.96
N ASN A 45 1.67 -11.19 0.71
CA ASN A 45 2.37 -12.32 1.33
C ASN A 45 3.58 -12.78 0.49
N SER A 46 4.33 -13.76 1.02
CA SER A 46 5.50 -14.36 0.33
C SER A 46 5.13 -14.96 -1.03
N GLY A 47 3.90 -15.44 -1.20
CA GLY A 47 3.35 -15.89 -2.48
C GLY A 47 3.01 -14.77 -3.48
N ARG A 48 3.38 -13.52 -3.18
CA ARG A 48 3.11 -12.31 -3.98
C ARG A 48 1.61 -11.95 -4.08
N MET A 49 0.78 -12.53 -3.23
CA MET A 49 -0.66 -12.33 -3.27
C MET A 49 -1.03 -11.06 -2.51
N LEU A 50 -1.52 -10.08 -3.25
CA LEU A 50 -2.22 -8.92 -2.72
C LEU A 50 -3.59 -9.35 -2.24
N GLN A 51 -3.86 -9.13 -0.95
CA GLN A 51 -5.16 -9.39 -0.34
C GLN A 51 -5.62 -8.18 0.45
N TRP A 52 -6.89 -7.82 0.26
CA TRP A 52 -7.52 -6.79 1.07
C TRP A 52 -7.99 -7.36 2.40
N ARG A 53 -7.68 -6.66 3.49
CA ARG A 53 -8.25 -6.88 4.81
C ARG A 53 -9.22 -5.77 5.15
N GLU A 54 -10.28 -6.13 5.85
CA GLU A 54 -11.25 -5.17 6.38
C GLU A 54 -10.77 -4.61 7.72
N GLN A 55 -11.34 -3.46 8.10
CA GLN A 55 -11.25 -3.00 9.48
C GLN A 55 -12.04 -3.95 10.38
N ALA A 56 -11.39 -4.49 11.42
CA ALA A 56 -12.03 -5.40 12.35
C ALA A 56 -12.70 -4.68 13.53
N VAL A 57 -12.04 -3.64 14.07
CA VAL A 57 -12.50 -2.86 15.23
C VAL A 57 -12.18 -1.37 15.05
N PRO A 58 -12.87 -0.45 15.75
CA PRO A 58 -12.53 0.97 15.71
C PRO A 58 -11.14 1.25 16.35
N PRO A 59 -10.44 2.32 15.92
CA PRO A 59 -9.19 2.76 16.54
C PRO A 59 -9.29 2.92 18.06
N LEU A 60 -8.28 2.47 18.80
CA LEU A 60 -8.19 2.66 20.24
C LEU A 60 -7.73 4.09 20.57
N GLY A 61 -8.49 4.79 21.41
CA GLY A 61 -8.14 6.13 21.88
C GLY A 61 -8.00 7.13 20.73
N GLN A 62 -6.80 7.72 20.60
CA GLN A 62 -6.46 8.70 19.55
C GLN A 62 -5.52 8.14 18.49
N ALA A 63 -5.36 6.82 18.42
CA ALA A 63 -4.50 6.18 17.43
C ALA A 63 -5.02 6.42 16.00
N LYS A 64 -4.09 6.63 15.07
CA LYS A 64 -4.37 6.99 13.67
C LYS A 64 -3.72 5.99 12.72
N TRP A 65 -4.22 5.95 11.50
CA TRP A 65 -3.67 5.10 10.46
C TRP A 65 -2.32 5.67 9.99
N ASP A 66 -1.37 4.84 9.57
CA ASP A 66 -0.07 5.33 9.07
C ASP A 66 -0.25 6.33 7.91
N LEU A 67 -1.21 6.06 7.01
CA LEU A 67 -1.57 6.96 5.93
C LEU A 67 -2.01 8.33 6.46
N GLU A 68 -2.89 8.35 7.46
CA GLU A 68 -3.40 9.59 8.04
C GLU A 68 -2.28 10.37 8.73
N MET A 69 -1.49 9.71 9.59
CA MET A 69 -0.36 10.34 10.29
C MET A 69 0.65 10.95 9.32
N MET A 70 1.10 10.17 8.33
CA MET A 70 2.08 10.64 7.35
C MET A 70 1.50 11.74 6.46
N SER A 71 0.25 11.62 6.04
CA SER A 71 -0.39 12.64 5.22
C SER A 71 -0.59 13.94 5.98
N GLU A 72 -0.97 13.87 7.26
CA GLU A 72 -1.13 15.04 8.12
C GLU A 72 0.19 15.78 8.37
N ILE A 73 1.30 15.05 8.55
CA ILE A 73 2.64 15.64 8.65
C ILE A 73 3.01 16.25 7.30
N PHE A 74 2.82 15.51 6.21
CA PHE A 74 3.18 15.95 4.87
C PHE A 74 2.44 17.21 4.44
N THR A 75 1.12 17.30 4.66
CA THR A 75 0.36 18.50 4.30
C THR A 75 0.79 19.73 5.10
N ARG A 76 1.13 19.57 6.39
CA ARG A 76 1.67 20.67 7.20
C ARG A 76 3.03 21.12 6.69
N VAL A 77 3.90 20.19 6.31
CA VAL A 77 5.20 20.51 5.68
C VAL A 77 4.99 21.22 4.34
N GLN A 78 4.09 20.75 3.49
CA GLN A 78 3.77 21.43 2.23
C GLN A 78 3.28 22.87 2.47
N ASP A 79 2.44 23.10 3.48
CA ASP A 79 1.92 24.43 3.81
C ASP A 79 3.02 25.38 4.31
N LEU A 80 3.96 24.88 5.12
CA LEU A 80 5.14 25.64 5.53
C LEU A 80 5.98 26.03 4.31
N TYR A 81 6.28 25.09 3.42
CA TYR A 81 7.04 25.35 2.20
C TYR A 81 6.33 26.35 1.25
N ARG A 82 5.00 26.34 1.20
CA ARG A 82 4.23 27.32 0.42
C ARG A 82 4.30 28.73 1.02
N LYS A 83 4.31 28.83 2.35
CA LYS A 83 4.31 30.12 3.07
C LYS A 83 5.71 30.73 3.19
N GLU A 84 6.69 29.91 3.50
CA GLU A 84 8.03 30.35 3.92
C GLU A 84 9.09 30.10 2.82
N GLY A 85 8.74 29.35 1.78
CA GLY A 85 9.72 28.89 0.79
C GLY A 85 10.64 27.82 1.37
N GLY A 86 11.87 27.75 0.89
CA GLY A 86 12.87 26.80 1.35
C GLY A 86 13.79 26.33 0.24
N LYS A 87 14.62 25.34 0.54
CA LYS A 87 15.48 24.71 -0.47
C LYS A 87 14.64 23.73 -1.29
N CYS A 88 14.67 23.87 -2.61
CA CYS A 88 13.95 23.01 -3.56
C CYS A 88 12.43 22.87 -3.23
N PRO A 89 11.68 23.97 -3.10
CA PRO A 89 10.29 23.93 -2.63
C PRO A 89 9.36 23.18 -3.58
N GLU A 90 9.66 23.19 -4.88
CA GLU A 90 8.87 22.49 -5.89
C GLU A 90 8.80 20.99 -5.64
N ALA A 91 9.90 20.36 -5.19
CA ALA A 91 9.94 18.94 -4.89
C ALA A 91 9.00 18.52 -3.74
N VAL A 92 8.61 19.46 -2.88
CA VAL A 92 7.65 19.23 -1.78
C VAL A 92 6.25 19.62 -2.21
N THR A 93 6.10 20.82 -2.79
CA THR A 93 4.80 21.43 -3.09
C THR A 93 4.09 20.87 -4.32
N LYS A 94 4.83 20.29 -5.28
CA LYS A 94 4.28 19.74 -6.54
C LYS A 94 3.97 18.25 -6.48
N VAL A 95 4.24 17.58 -5.36
CA VAL A 95 3.86 16.18 -5.15
C VAL A 95 2.35 16.05 -5.21
N ASN A 96 1.85 15.16 -6.07
CA ASN A 96 0.44 14.82 -6.11
C ASN A 96 0.07 13.96 -4.88
N TRP A 97 -0.79 14.48 -4.01
CA TRP A 97 -1.21 13.83 -2.76
C TRP A 97 -2.75 13.82 -2.60
N ASP A 98 -3.46 13.55 -3.70
CA ASP A 98 -4.92 13.48 -3.75
C ASP A 98 -5.47 12.13 -3.25
N TYR A 99 -5.36 11.91 -1.93
CA TYR A 99 -5.81 10.69 -1.27
C TYR A 99 -7.04 10.88 -0.38
N LYS A 100 -7.81 11.95 -0.58
CA LYS A 100 -9.03 12.20 0.18
C LYS A 100 -10.28 11.84 -0.62
N VAL A 101 -11.28 11.32 0.09
CA VAL A 101 -12.66 11.16 -0.36
C VAL A 101 -13.53 11.77 0.73
N ASP A 102 -14.40 12.72 0.38
CA ASP A 102 -15.28 13.44 1.31
C ASP A 102 -14.53 14.00 2.54
N GLY A 103 -13.33 14.56 2.30
CA GLY A 103 -12.46 15.15 3.32
C GLY A 103 -11.66 14.16 4.18
N LYS A 104 -11.89 12.84 4.04
CA LYS A 104 -11.23 11.76 4.79
C LYS A 104 -10.18 11.05 3.95
N TRP A 105 -9.09 10.59 4.58
CA TRP A 105 -8.06 9.80 3.89
C TRP A 105 -8.61 8.44 3.45
N SER A 106 -8.29 8.02 2.22
CA SER A 106 -8.84 6.82 1.58
C SER A 106 -7.72 5.90 1.08
N MET A 107 -7.77 4.64 1.53
CA MET A 107 -6.88 3.58 1.04
C MET A 107 -7.19 3.20 -0.40
N GLU A 108 -8.44 3.37 -0.84
CA GLU A 108 -8.91 3.13 -2.21
C GLU A 108 -8.26 4.12 -3.19
N ARG A 109 -8.10 5.39 -2.80
CA ARG A 109 -7.35 6.38 -3.59
C ARG A 109 -5.85 6.04 -3.69
N VAL A 110 -5.25 5.57 -2.59
CA VAL A 110 -3.88 5.05 -2.62
C VAL A 110 -3.79 3.82 -3.53
N ALA A 111 -4.79 2.93 -3.48
CA ALA A 111 -4.80 1.73 -4.30
C ALA A 111 -4.93 2.03 -5.80
N ARG A 112 -5.77 3.01 -6.15
CA ARG A 112 -5.82 3.59 -7.50
C ARG A 112 -4.45 4.09 -7.96
N ALA A 113 -3.76 4.86 -7.13
CA ALA A 113 -2.46 5.42 -7.47
C ALA A 113 -1.39 4.31 -7.66
N LEU A 114 -1.39 3.30 -6.78
CA LEU A 114 -0.49 2.15 -6.89
C LEU A 114 -0.76 1.31 -8.16
N ASN A 115 -2.04 1.06 -8.48
CA ASN A 115 -2.43 0.33 -9.69
C ASN A 115 -2.07 1.09 -10.95
N GLY A 116 -2.33 2.39 -10.94
CA GLY A 116 -2.17 3.26 -12.08
C GLY A 116 -3.43 3.45 -12.91
N TYR A 117 -3.40 4.54 -13.67
CA TYR A 117 -4.49 5.02 -14.50
C TYR A 117 -3.94 5.74 -15.74
N ASN A 118 -4.76 5.85 -16.77
CA ASN A 118 -4.48 6.69 -17.93
C ASN A 118 -4.72 8.16 -17.53
N THR A 119 -3.72 9.02 -17.72
CA THR A 119 -3.74 10.41 -17.24
C THR A 119 -4.68 11.31 -18.03
N VAL A 120 -5.04 10.92 -19.25
CA VAL A 120 -5.96 11.67 -20.13
C VAL A 120 -7.42 11.30 -19.85
N THR A 121 -7.72 10.00 -19.74
CA THR A 121 -9.10 9.49 -19.58
C THR A 121 -9.50 9.27 -18.14
N GLY A 122 -8.53 9.21 -17.21
CA GLY A 122 -8.75 8.90 -15.79
C GLY A 122 -9.01 7.43 -15.47
N LYS A 123 -9.18 6.57 -16.51
CA LYS A 123 -9.52 5.14 -16.38
C LYS A 123 -8.37 4.33 -15.80
N PHE A 124 -8.69 3.27 -15.06
CA PHE A 124 -7.68 2.36 -14.52
C PHE A 124 -6.95 1.60 -15.63
N LEU A 125 -5.65 1.39 -15.42
CA LEU A 125 -4.88 0.45 -16.24
C LEU A 125 -5.27 -0.98 -15.87
N LYS A 126 -5.46 -1.85 -16.87
CA LYS A 126 -5.92 -3.23 -16.66
C LYS A 126 -4.75 -4.19 -16.46
N THR A 127 -3.63 -3.94 -17.13
CA THR A 127 -2.38 -4.70 -17.04
C THR A 127 -1.18 -3.78 -17.19
N TYR A 128 0.00 -4.19 -16.71
CA TYR A 128 1.22 -3.41 -16.88
C TYR A 128 1.63 -3.21 -18.34
N GLY A 129 1.09 -3.99 -19.28
CA GLY A 129 1.26 -3.77 -20.72
C GLY A 129 0.58 -2.49 -21.24
N ASP A 130 -0.32 -1.89 -20.47
CA ASP A 130 -1.00 -0.65 -20.83
C ASP A 130 -0.15 0.59 -20.52
N LEU A 131 0.97 0.43 -19.80
CA LEU A 131 1.86 1.53 -19.42
C LEU A 131 2.56 2.12 -20.64
N GLN A 132 2.61 3.45 -20.70
CA GLN A 132 3.23 4.25 -21.74
C GLN A 132 4.30 5.17 -21.16
N ALA A 133 5.37 5.41 -21.93
CA ALA A 133 6.49 6.29 -21.57
C ALA A 133 6.28 7.76 -21.99
N ASP A 134 5.13 8.08 -22.60
CA ASP A 134 4.79 9.40 -23.14
C ASP A 134 4.02 10.30 -22.15
N GLY A 135 3.83 9.83 -20.91
CA GLY A 135 3.06 10.53 -19.88
C GLY A 135 1.55 10.32 -19.94
N THR A 136 1.03 9.54 -20.88
CA THR A 136 -0.41 9.19 -20.96
C THR A 136 -0.84 8.14 -19.92
N SER A 137 0.11 7.59 -19.17
CA SER A 137 -0.13 6.65 -18.08
C SER A 137 0.67 7.04 -16.82
N ALA A 138 0.10 6.80 -15.65
CA ALA A 138 0.79 6.97 -14.37
C ALA A 138 0.55 5.72 -13.50
N CYS A 139 1.57 5.25 -12.78
CA CYS A 139 1.44 4.17 -11.80
C CYS A 139 2.45 4.34 -10.65
N GLY A 140 2.02 4.04 -9.42
CA GLY A 140 2.89 4.02 -8.25
C GLY A 140 3.71 2.73 -8.11
N CYS A 141 3.20 1.60 -8.61
CA CYS A 141 3.91 0.33 -8.59
C CYS A 141 3.53 -0.54 -9.80
N TRP A 142 4.37 -0.57 -10.84
CA TRP A 142 4.05 -1.20 -12.12
C TRP A 142 3.68 -2.69 -12.02
N ILE A 143 4.26 -3.44 -11.08
CA ILE A 143 3.95 -4.86 -10.87
C ILE A 143 2.54 -5.09 -10.31
N TYR A 144 1.92 -4.07 -9.71
CA TYR A 144 0.57 -4.16 -9.13
C TYR A 144 -0.53 -3.82 -10.13
N VAL A 145 -0.20 -3.29 -11.31
CA VAL A 145 -1.20 -2.92 -12.32
C VAL A 145 -2.12 -4.12 -12.61
N GLY A 146 -3.42 -3.90 -12.44
CA GLY A 146 -4.48 -4.89 -12.54
C GLY A 146 -5.07 -5.33 -11.20
N TYR A 147 -4.54 -4.90 -10.05
CA TYR A 147 -5.11 -5.26 -8.74
C TYR A 147 -6.29 -4.39 -8.31
N TRP A 148 -6.37 -3.16 -8.84
CA TRP A 148 -7.42 -2.18 -8.62
C TRP A 148 -7.84 -1.58 -9.97
N ASN A 149 -8.63 -2.32 -10.74
CA ASN A 149 -8.87 -2.03 -12.15
C ASN A 149 -10.35 -2.03 -12.56
N ASN A 150 -11.29 -1.92 -11.63
CA ASN A 150 -12.71 -1.83 -11.92
C ASN A 150 -13.17 -0.35 -11.95
N ASP A 151 -13.43 0.18 -13.15
CA ASP A 151 -13.86 1.56 -13.36
C ASP A 151 -15.31 1.82 -12.94
N ASP A 152 -16.17 0.79 -12.92
CA ASP A 152 -17.59 0.94 -12.55
C ASP A 152 -17.78 1.11 -11.04
N ALA A 153 -16.77 0.72 -10.26
CA ALA A 153 -16.79 0.75 -8.80
C ALA A 153 -15.43 1.20 -8.23
N PRO A 154 -14.98 2.44 -8.52
CA PRO A 154 -13.59 2.88 -8.29
C PRO A 154 -13.22 3.00 -6.81
N LEU A 155 -14.20 3.15 -5.93
CA LEU A 155 -14.04 3.29 -4.47
C LEU A 155 -14.59 2.08 -3.69
N ASP A 156 -15.03 1.03 -4.37
CA ASP A 156 -15.54 -0.18 -3.73
C ASP A 156 -14.49 -1.29 -3.84
N HIS A 157 -13.74 -1.52 -2.76
CA HIS A 157 -12.72 -2.58 -2.71
C HIS A 157 -13.33 -3.96 -2.99
N THR A 158 -14.59 -4.21 -2.63
CA THR A 158 -15.22 -5.53 -2.75
C THR A 158 -15.39 -5.98 -4.20
N LYS A 159 -15.39 -5.03 -5.14
CA LYS A 159 -15.52 -5.25 -6.58
C LYS A 159 -14.17 -5.26 -7.31
N GLN A 160 -13.07 -5.14 -6.57
CA GLN A 160 -11.71 -5.11 -7.12
C GLN A 160 -11.06 -6.50 -7.09
N PRO A 161 -10.13 -6.80 -8.02
CA PRO A 161 -9.40 -8.08 -8.03
C PRO A 161 -8.70 -8.43 -6.71
N VAL A 162 -8.22 -7.43 -5.97
CA VAL A 162 -7.57 -7.61 -4.65
C VAL A 162 -8.49 -8.22 -3.59
N TYR A 163 -9.80 -8.08 -3.74
CA TYR A 163 -10.78 -8.59 -2.79
C TYR A 163 -11.32 -9.98 -3.13
N ARG A 164 -10.98 -10.54 -4.30
CA ARG A 164 -11.54 -11.83 -4.72
C ARG A 164 -11.38 -12.89 -3.62
N ARG A 165 -12.49 -13.49 -3.22
CA ARG A 165 -12.56 -14.53 -2.19
C ARG A 165 -12.89 -15.85 -2.89
N TYR A 166 -12.12 -16.89 -2.58
CA TYR A 166 -12.39 -18.24 -3.04
C TYR A 166 -12.91 -19.09 -1.88
N ARG A 167 -14.04 -19.76 -2.10
CA ARG A 167 -14.72 -20.63 -1.11
C ARG A 167 -14.57 -22.12 -1.40
N GLY A 168 -13.81 -22.49 -2.43
CA GLY A 168 -13.54 -23.90 -2.76
C GLY A 168 -12.33 -24.46 -2.01
N SER A 169 -11.90 -25.65 -2.43
CA SER A 169 -10.74 -26.33 -1.85
C SER A 169 -9.44 -25.54 -2.08
N LEU A 170 -8.84 -25.04 -1.00
CA LEU A 170 -7.51 -24.42 -1.01
C LEU A 170 -6.37 -25.44 -1.23
N TRP A 171 -6.68 -26.73 -1.25
CA TRP A 171 -5.73 -27.80 -1.58
C TRP A 171 -5.32 -27.78 -3.06
N SER A 172 -6.10 -27.12 -3.92
CA SER A 172 -5.65 -26.79 -5.28
C SER A 172 -4.50 -25.78 -5.20
N ARG A 173 -3.30 -26.19 -5.63
CA ARG A 173 -2.08 -25.36 -5.69
C ARG A 173 -2.23 -24.05 -6.47
N ARG A 174 -3.33 -23.85 -7.21
CA ARG A 174 -3.60 -22.67 -8.04
C ARG A 174 -5.04 -22.21 -7.84
N VAL A 175 -5.23 -21.13 -7.10
CA VAL A 175 -6.53 -20.48 -6.88
C VAL A 175 -6.49 -19.05 -7.45
N PRO A 176 -6.66 -18.87 -8.78
CA PRO A 176 -6.59 -17.55 -9.41
C PRO A 176 -7.70 -16.59 -8.96
N GLU A 177 -8.78 -17.12 -8.37
CA GLU A 177 -9.92 -16.38 -7.82
C GLU A 177 -9.69 -15.92 -6.36
N LEU A 178 -8.52 -16.14 -5.76
CA LEU A 178 -8.21 -15.64 -4.43
C LEU A 178 -7.21 -14.47 -4.50
N GLY A 179 -7.68 -13.26 -4.20
CA GLY A 179 -6.90 -12.02 -4.34
C GLY A 179 -6.29 -11.85 -5.74
N LEU A 180 -5.21 -11.08 -5.83
CA LEU A 180 -4.40 -10.95 -7.04
C LEU A 180 -2.93 -11.28 -6.73
N VAL A 181 -2.26 -12.08 -7.56
CA VAL A 181 -0.81 -12.31 -7.43
C VAL A 181 -0.04 -11.52 -8.46
N TRP A 182 0.93 -10.70 -8.04
CA TRP A 182 1.78 -10.00 -9.00
C TRP A 182 2.87 -10.95 -9.54
N PRO A 183 3.28 -10.85 -10.83
CA PRO A 183 2.73 -9.97 -11.86
C PRO A 183 1.55 -10.60 -12.62
N ALA A 184 0.54 -9.79 -12.98
CA ALA A 184 -0.62 -10.18 -13.80
C ALA A 184 -1.27 -11.53 -13.43
N ASN A 185 -1.50 -11.76 -12.14
CA ASN A 185 -2.08 -12.98 -11.56
C ASN A 185 -1.29 -14.28 -11.79
N ARG A 186 0.00 -14.20 -12.16
CA ARG A 186 0.88 -15.37 -12.35
C ARG A 186 1.29 -15.99 -11.01
N ARG A 187 0.59 -17.04 -10.60
CA ARG A 187 0.84 -17.78 -9.34
C ARG A 187 2.20 -18.46 -9.30
N ILE A 188 2.63 -19.06 -10.41
CA ILE A 188 3.94 -19.71 -10.55
C ILE A 188 4.76 -18.90 -11.57
N LEU A 189 5.90 -18.37 -11.14
CA LEU A 189 6.83 -17.68 -12.03
C LEU A 189 7.54 -18.68 -12.95
N TYR A 190 7.97 -18.21 -14.13
CA TYR A 190 8.74 -19.00 -15.09
C TYR A 190 8.04 -20.30 -15.57
N ASN A 191 6.72 -20.37 -15.45
CA ASN A 191 5.91 -21.54 -15.80
C ASN A 191 6.02 -21.99 -17.27
N ARG A 192 6.54 -21.14 -18.17
CA ARG A 192 6.87 -21.52 -19.55
C ARG A 192 7.89 -22.68 -19.61
N ARG A 193 8.77 -22.82 -18.61
CA ARG A 193 9.73 -23.94 -18.48
C ARG A 193 9.08 -25.25 -18.05
N ALA A 194 7.83 -25.24 -17.56
CA ALA A 194 7.10 -26.46 -17.22
C ALA A 194 6.60 -27.23 -18.47
N ARG A 195 6.71 -26.62 -19.66
CA ARG A 195 6.52 -27.31 -20.93
C ARG A 195 7.87 -27.71 -21.51
N HIS A 196 8.26 -28.96 -21.29
CA HIS A 196 9.16 -29.67 -22.21
C HIS A 196 8.29 -30.21 -23.38
N GLU A 197 8.85 -30.46 -24.55
CA GLU A 197 8.14 -31.23 -25.59
C GLU A 197 7.88 -32.64 -25.03
N GLY A 198 6.65 -32.85 -24.53
CA GLY A 198 6.23 -34.03 -23.76
C GLY A 198 5.03 -33.68 -22.85
N PRO A 199 4.28 -34.67 -22.31
CA PRO A 199 3.23 -34.42 -21.33
C PRO A 199 3.80 -33.66 -20.12
N ALA A 200 2.94 -32.90 -19.43
CA ALA A 200 3.33 -32.15 -18.25
C ALA A 200 4.05 -33.09 -17.27
N LEU A 201 5.21 -32.67 -16.76
CA LEU A 201 5.88 -33.37 -15.66
C LEU A 201 4.95 -33.31 -14.45
N GLU A 202 4.24 -34.40 -14.19
CA GLU A 202 3.51 -34.62 -12.94
C GLU A 202 4.54 -34.52 -11.79
N PRO A 203 4.27 -33.75 -10.72
CA PRO A 203 5.14 -33.76 -9.56
C PRO A 203 5.04 -35.13 -8.87
N GLU A 204 6.17 -35.80 -8.67
CA GLU A 204 6.23 -37.01 -7.84
C GLU A 204 5.64 -36.71 -6.44
N ALA A 205 4.88 -37.69 -5.94
CA ALA A 205 4.04 -37.63 -4.74
C ALA A 205 4.82 -37.36 -3.45
#